data_AF-A0ABD2GJN2-F1
#
_entry.id   AF-A0ABD2GJN2-F1
#
_cell.length_a   1.000
_cell.length_b   1.000
_cell.length_c   1.000
_cell.angle_alpha   90.00
_cell.angle_beta   90.00
_cell.angle_gamma   90.00
#
_symmetry.space_group_name_H-M   'P 1'
#
loop_
_entity.id
_entity.type
_entity.pdbx_description
1 polymer ?
#
loop_
_entity_poly.entity_id
_entity_poly.type
_entity_poly.pdbx_seq_one_letter_code
_entity_poly.pdbx_strand_id
1 'polypeptide(L)'
;MAIAYSCITERQVWRNGPPGKVNYDRKCVNTFMQKAVGNLGGEVIQHPLLRSFDNNIYLPDGVNFSKKGNEIFVSSIRSVVMKILQKSHT
;
A
#
# COMPACT_ATOMS: atom_id res chain seq x y z
N MET A 1 -9.61 -5.78 -18.92
CA MET A 1 -9.73 -5.24 -17.55
C MET A 1 -8.38 -5.40 -16.86
N ALA A 2 -7.81 -4.34 -16.30
CA ALA A 2 -6.56 -4.43 -15.54
C ALA A 2 -6.88 -4.41 -14.03
N ILE A 3 -6.24 -5.30 -13.28
CA ILE A 3 -6.37 -5.37 -11.82
C ILE A 3 -5.11 -4.76 -11.22
N ALA A 4 -5.29 -3.79 -10.33
CA ALA A 4 -4.21 -3.23 -9.53
C ALA A 4 -4.56 -3.34 -8.06
N TYR A 5 -3.67 -3.90 -7.24
CA TYR A 5 -3.86 -4.03 -5.81
C TYR A 5 -2.89 -3.13 -5.05
N SER A 6 -3.42 -2.21 -4.26
CA SER A 6 -2.63 -1.39 -3.34
C SER A 6 -2.39 -2.15 -2.05
N CYS A 7 -1.12 -2.45 -1.75
CA CYS A 7 -0.77 -3.13 -0.51
C CYS A 7 -1.25 -2.33 0.71
N ILE A 8 -1.79 -3.04 1.70
CA ILE A 8 -2.16 -2.46 2.98
C ILE A 8 -0.90 -1.91 3.65
N THR A 9 -0.90 -0.61 3.92
CA THR A 9 0.23 0.14 4.45
C THR A 9 0.47 -0.14 5.93
N GLU A 10 1.67 0.15 6.38
CA GLU A 10 1.98 0.21 7.81
C GLU A 10 1.24 1.37 8.50
N ARG A 11 1.17 1.32 9.83
CA ARG A 11 0.66 2.39 10.70
C ARG A 11 1.53 2.47 11.94
N GLN A 12 1.62 3.65 12.55
CA GLN A 12 2.26 3.82 13.86
C GLN A 12 1.43 3.20 14.97
N VAL A 13 0.10 3.38 14.86
CA VAL A 13 -0.86 2.88 15.83
C VAL A 13 -1.94 2.07 15.11
N TRP A 14 -2.31 0.93 15.70
CA TRP A 14 -3.48 0.16 15.30
C TRP A 14 -4.59 0.40 16.33
N ARG A 15 -5.72 0.99 15.91
CA ARG A 15 -6.82 1.33 16.82
C ARG A 15 -7.54 0.10 17.36
N ASN A 16 -7.56 -0.98 16.58
CA ASN A 16 -8.33 -2.18 16.87
C ASN A 16 -7.41 -3.41 16.84
N GLY A 17 -7.33 -4.11 17.96
CA GLY A 17 -6.60 -5.37 18.09
C GLY A 17 -5.10 -5.22 18.45
N PRO A 18 -4.42 -6.33 18.79
CA PRO A 18 -3.02 -6.31 19.20
C PRO A 18 -2.10 -5.87 18.04
N PRO A 19 -1.26 -4.82 18.20
CA PRO A 19 -0.45 -4.27 17.11
C PRO A 19 0.39 -5.30 16.35
N GLY A 20 1.02 -6.23 17.06
CA GLY A 20 1.82 -7.30 16.45
C GLY A 20 0.98 -8.24 15.58
N LYS A 21 -0.22 -8.61 16.05
CA LYS A 21 -1.15 -9.48 15.32
C LYS A 21 -1.70 -8.79 14.07
N VAL A 22 -2.12 -7.53 14.19
CA VAL A 22 -2.63 -6.76 13.05
C VAL A 22 -1.56 -6.56 11.98
N ASN A 23 -0.32 -6.26 12.37
CA ASN A 23 0.78 -6.14 11.40
C ASN A 23 1.16 -7.48 10.76
N TYR A 24 1.07 -8.60 11.49
CA TYR A 24 1.24 -9.93 10.93
C TYR A 24 0.15 -10.24 9.89
N ASP A 25 -1.12 -10.02 10.25
CA ASP A 25 -2.26 -10.29 9.37
C ASP A 25 -2.19 -9.40 8.11
N ARG A 26 -1.81 -8.12 8.26
CA ARG A 26 -1.53 -7.21 7.14
C ARG A 26 -0.52 -7.80 6.16
N LYS A 27 0.63 -8.29 6.65
CA LYS A 27 1.66 -8.91 5.79
C LYS A 27 1.12 -10.16 5.11
N CYS A 28 0.39 -11.00 5.84
CA CYS A 28 -0.24 -12.20 5.31
C CYS A 28 -1.20 -11.88 4.15
N VAL A 29 -2.10 -10.91 4.34
CA VAL A 29 -3.03 -10.45 3.31
C VAL A 29 -2.27 -9.89 2.10
N ASN A 30 -1.26 -9.05 2.31
CA ASN A 30 -0.46 -8.51 1.20
C ASN A 30 0.24 -9.62 0.40
N THR A 31 0.80 -10.64 1.05
CA THR A 31 1.43 -11.80 0.38
C THR A 31 0.40 -12.62 -0.40
N PHE A 32 -0.76 -12.89 0.18
CA PHE A 32 -1.83 -13.62 -0.51
C PHE A 32 -2.32 -12.86 -1.74
N MET A 33 -2.59 -11.57 -1.59
CA MET A 33 -3.05 -10.72 -2.68
C MET A 33 -1.99 -10.57 -3.76
N GLN A 34 -0.71 -10.50 -3.40
CA GLN A 34 0.37 -10.48 -4.40
C GLN A 34 0.34 -11.72 -5.30
N LYS A 35 0.14 -12.90 -4.72
CA LYS A 35 0.01 -14.15 -5.48
C LYS A 35 -1.27 -14.17 -6.32
N ALA A 36 -2.41 -13.83 -5.72
CA ALA A 36 -3.71 -13.85 -6.40
C ALA A 36 -3.75 -12.87 -7.59
N VAL A 37 -3.31 -11.63 -7.38
CA VAL A 37 -3.26 -10.58 -8.40
C VAL A 37 -2.27 -10.94 -9.50
N GLY A 38 -1.08 -11.47 -9.14
CA GLY A 38 -0.10 -11.94 -10.11
C GLY A 38 -0.64 -13.08 -10.99
N ASN A 39 -1.35 -14.05 -10.41
CA ASN A 39 -1.99 -15.14 -11.16
C ASN A 39 -3.06 -14.65 -12.16
N LEU A 40 -3.66 -13.49 -11.90
CA LEU A 40 -4.63 -12.84 -12.80
C LEU A 40 -3.98 -11.85 -13.78
N GLY A 41 -2.64 -11.80 -13.85
CA GLY A 41 -1.91 -10.86 -14.68
C GLY A 41 -2.03 -9.40 -14.24
N GLY A 42 -2.48 -9.15 -13.00
CA GLY A 42 -2.57 -7.82 -12.42
C GLY A 42 -1.24 -7.31 -11.87
N GLU A 43 -1.25 -6.06 -11.42
CA GLU A 43 -0.06 -5.39 -10.84
C GLU A 43 -0.28 -5.10 -9.36
N VAL A 44 0.79 -5.19 -8.57
CA VAL A 44 0.78 -4.93 -7.13
C VAL A 44 1.52 -3.65 -6.85
N ILE A 45 0.87 -2.73 -6.14
CA ILE A 45 1.40 -1.42 -5.79
C ILE A 45 2.01 -1.52 -4.39
N GLN A 46 3.33 -1.51 -4.35
CA GLN A 46 4.11 -1.48 -3.12
C GLN A 46 4.32 -0.05 -2.65
N HIS A 47 4.45 0.13 -1.33
CA HIS A 47 4.65 1.44 -0.70
C HIS A 47 5.92 1.46 0.17
N PRO A 48 7.12 1.25 -0.40
CA PRO A 48 8.35 1.09 0.38
C PRO A 48 8.75 2.33 1.18
N LEU A 49 8.28 3.51 0.77
CA LEU A 49 8.56 4.79 1.45
C LEU A 49 7.57 5.11 2.59
N LEU A 50 6.50 4.33 2.75
CA LEU A 50 5.53 4.51 3.84
C LEU A 50 5.88 3.57 5.00
N ARG A 51 6.80 4.02 5.86
CA ARG A 51 7.31 3.25 7.00
C ARG A 51 6.75 3.75 8.30
N SER A 52 6.30 2.85 9.19
CA SER A 52 5.67 3.26 10.45
C SER A 52 6.57 4.14 11.32
N PHE A 53 7.89 3.97 11.28
CA PHE A 53 8.81 4.76 12.10
C PHE A 53 9.06 6.19 11.59
N ASP A 54 8.54 6.59 10.43
CA ASP A 54 8.70 7.96 9.93
C ASP A 54 7.55 8.86 10.43
N ASN A 55 7.86 9.70 11.43
CA ASN A 55 6.89 10.61 12.04
C ASN A 55 6.42 11.74 11.09
N ASN A 56 7.12 12.01 9.99
CA ASN A 56 6.78 13.14 9.10
C ASN A 56 5.64 12.80 8.12
N ILE A 57 5.32 11.53 7.97
CA ILE A 57 4.33 11.05 6.99
C ILE A 57 2.98 10.68 7.63
N TYR A 58 2.85 10.73 8.96
CA TYR A 58 1.59 10.51 9.67
C TYR A 58 1.09 11.79 10.35
N LEU A 59 -0.22 11.84 10.58
CA LEU A 59 -0.82 12.79 11.52
C LEU A 59 -0.48 12.39 12.97
N PRO A 60 -0.68 13.29 13.95
CA PRO A 60 -0.41 12.98 15.36
C PRO A 60 -1.17 11.77 15.91
N ASP A 61 -2.22 11.31 15.24
CA ASP A 61 -2.96 10.11 15.63
C ASP A 61 -2.23 8.79 15.29
N GLY A 62 -1.13 8.86 14.54
CA GLY A 62 -0.32 7.71 14.12
C GLY A 62 -1.04 6.71 13.21
N VAL A 63 -2.23 7.04 12.72
CA VAL A 63 -3.10 6.16 11.95
C VAL A 63 -3.25 6.68 10.53
N ASN A 64 -3.51 7.98 10.40
CA ASN A 64 -3.77 8.64 9.13
C ASN A 64 -2.49 9.29 8.60
N PHE A 65 -2.32 9.31 7.29
CA PHE A 65 -1.19 9.98 6.67
C PHE A 65 -1.34 11.51 6.74
N SER A 66 -0.20 12.19 6.91
CA SER A 66 -0.08 13.63 6.67
C SER A 66 -0.24 13.94 5.18
N LYS A 67 -0.23 15.22 4.80
CA LYS A 67 -0.21 15.62 3.38
C LYS A 67 0.96 14.96 2.63
N LYS A 68 2.15 14.98 3.22
CA LYS A 68 3.37 14.35 2.68
C LYS A 68 3.20 12.84 2.54
N GLY A 69 2.63 12.16 3.53
CA GLY A 69 2.36 10.73 3.45
C GLY A 69 1.36 10.37 2.35
N ASN A 70 0.30 11.17 2.19
CA ASN A 70 -0.67 10.98 1.11
C ASN A 70 -0.05 11.22 -0.28
N GLU A 71 0.83 12.21 -0.43
CA GLU A 71 1.56 12.44 -1.68
C GLU A 71 2.40 11.22 -2.08
N ILE A 72 3.12 10.61 -1.12
CA ILE A 72 3.88 9.36 -1.34
C ILE A 72 2.93 8.22 -1.74
N PHE A 73 1.85 8.02 -0.99
CA PHE A 73 0.87 6.95 -1.24
C PHE A 73 0.25 7.04 -2.64
N VAL A 74 -0.24 8.22 -3.01
CA VAL A 74 -0.88 8.44 -4.32
C VAL A 74 0.15 8.38 -5.45
N SER A 75 1.40 8.79 -5.22
CA SER A 75 2.46 8.72 -6.23
C SER A 75 2.78 7.27 -6.62
N SER A 76 2.86 6.35 -5.64
CA SER A 76 3.02 4.92 -5.93
C SER A 76 1.87 4.37 -6.78
N ILE A 77 0.63 4.76 -6.46
CA ILE A 77 -0.56 4.34 -7.22
C ILE A 77 -0.50 4.87 -8.65
N ARG A 78 -0.25 6.18 -8.79
CA ARG A 78 -0.13 6.83 -10.10
C ARG A 78 0.91 6.16 -10.98
N SER A 79 2.09 5.85 -10.43
CA SER A 79 3.17 5.21 -11.17
C SER A 79 2.74 3.87 -11.80
N VAL A 80 2.08 3.01 -11.02
CA VAL A 80 1.61 1.71 -11.51
C VAL A 80 0.44 1.86 -12.49
N VAL A 81 -0.51 2.75 -12.21
CA VAL A 81 -1.62 3.03 -13.14
C VAL A 81 -1.11 3.53 -14.49
N MET A 82 -0.13 4.44 -14.52
CA MET A 82 0.47 4.92 -15.77
C MET A 82 1.17 3.78 -16.54
N LYS A 83 1.89 2.90 -15.85
CA LYS A 83 2.52 1.71 -16.45
C LYS A 83 1.46 0.78 -17.09
N ILE A 84 0.34 0.56 -16.42
CA ILE A 84 -0.78 -0.24 -16.95
C ILE A 84 -1.34 0.40 -18.23
N LEU A 85 -1.62 1.70 -18.19
CA LEU A 85 -2.19 2.42 -19.33
C LEU A 85 -1.25 2.43 -20.54
N GLN A 86 0.07 2.55 -20.32
CA GLN A 86 1.06 2.49 -21.40
C GLN A 86 1.09 1.12 -22.08
N LYS A 87 1.00 0.02 -21.32
CA LYS A 87 0.94 -1.34 -21.87
C LYS A 87 -0.31 -1.61 -22.71
N SER A 88 -1.42 -0.92 -22.45
CA SER A 88 -2.66 -1.09 -23.21
C SER A 88 -2.71 -0.37 -24.56
N HIS A 89 -1.69 0.45 -24.87
CA HIS A 89 -1.58 1.18 -26.14
C HIS A 89 -0.53 0.61 -27.10
N THR A 90 0.08 -0.53 -26.74
CA THR A 90 0.98 -1.34 -27.57
C THR A 90 0.33 -2.68 -27.87
#